data_AF-A0A8S9BDS3-F1
#
_entry.id   AF-A0A8S9BDS3-F1
#
_cell.length_a   1.000
_cell.length_b   1.000
_cell.length_c   1.000
_cell.angle_alpha   90.00
_cell.angle_beta   90.00
_cell.angle_gamma   90.00
#
_symmetry.space_group_name_H-M   'P 1'
#
loop_
_entity.id
_entity.type
_entity.pdbx_description
1 polymer ?
#
loop_
_entity_poly.entity_id
_entity_poly.type
_entity_poly.pdbx_seq_one_letter_code
_entity_poly.pdbx_strand_id
1 'polypeptide(L)'
;MSAMYQDHRPPTLSTNEDRIQSTLNFILGGARVVQVASGVGMFETDVRFELKTEIWTTAAPFTVISARYKKRALGAVIFIISQLFGGGDGVPSGSPPVVIVTVFDPEHYNKEYISNIKENRLEYARKHGYATFFPNAKDYELDGAPDTWAKVPAIRHALTKFPYSTYVWYLDQDSLIMNPEITIETDIMNPKKLESLMIRDQPVVPPDSVIKTFPHLKGANIDFALTQDKEGLAQGSFIVRKGDWSKFFLDTWFDPLYRSYNFQKADTHALEHIVQWHPTILSKLALVPQRTMNSYNKGDTETGAYKDGDFVIRFPGCDQAGRSCEGEAEPFSKQWRTAFRER
;
A
#
# COMPACT_ATOMS: atom_id res chain seq x y z
N MET A 1 31.36 -37.09 54.04
CA MET A 1 32.08 -35.90 53.55
C MET A 1 31.23 -35.28 52.46
N SER A 2 30.21 -34.49 52.80
CA SER A 2 30.23 -33.04 53.08
C SER A 2 30.69 -32.17 51.89
N ALA A 3 29.67 -31.62 51.22
CA ALA A 3 29.48 -30.24 50.74
C ALA A 3 30.61 -29.49 50.02
N MET A 4 30.30 -28.95 48.83
CA MET A 4 30.15 -27.50 48.65
C MET A 4 29.26 -27.20 47.43
N TYR A 5 28.09 -26.62 47.71
CA TYR A 5 27.14 -26.04 46.78
C TYR A 5 27.44 -24.54 46.74
N GLN A 6 27.87 -24.00 45.59
CA GLN A 6 28.06 -22.56 45.43
C GLN A 6 26.80 -21.92 44.85
N ASP A 7 26.24 -21.02 45.67
CA ASP A 7 25.11 -20.13 45.41
C ASP A 7 25.49 -19.13 44.30
N HIS A 8 24.79 -19.16 43.17
CA HIS A 8 24.85 -18.12 42.14
C HIS A 8 23.49 -17.42 42.07
N ARG A 9 23.36 -16.35 42.86
CA ARG A 9 22.26 -15.40 42.73
C ARG A 9 22.45 -14.51 41.50
N PRO A 10 21.40 -14.29 40.69
CA PRO A 10 21.44 -13.34 39.59
C PRO A 10 21.50 -11.90 40.13
N PRO A 11 22.21 -10.98 39.44
CA PRO A 11 22.29 -9.59 39.86
C PRO A 11 20.93 -8.88 39.67
N THR A 12 20.56 -8.13 40.70
CA THR A 12 19.36 -7.30 40.82
C THR A 12 19.31 -6.20 39.77
N LEU A 13 18.13 -6.03 39.15
CA LEU A 13 17.78 -4.93 38.25
C LEU A 13 17.99 -3.56 38.93
N SER A 14 18.97 -2.80 38.47
CA SER A 14 19.03 -1.36 38.70
C SER A 14 18.20 -0.65 37.61
N THR A 15 17.01 -0.22 38.02
CA THR A 15 16.20 0.90 37.55
C THR A 15 16.60 1.59 36.23
N ASN A 16 15.71 1.45 35.24
CA ASN A 16 15.69 2.15 33.95
C ASN A 16 15.41 3.68 34.05
N GLU A 17 15.34 4.23 35.27
CA GLU A 17 15.00 5.64 35.53
C GLU A 17 16.21 6.58 35.48
N ASP A 18 17.42 6.10 35.84
CA ASP A 18 18.61 6.96 35.91
C ASP A 18 19.21 7.30 34.53
N ARG A 19 18.93 6.47 33.52
CA ARG A 19 19.40 6.66 32.14
C ARG A 19 18.53 7.63 31.32
N ILE A 20 17.27 7.79 31.73
CA ILE A 20 16.31 8.71 31.11
C ILE A 20 16.52 10.14 31.66
N GLN A 21 16.86 10.28 32.95
CA GLN A 21 17.14 11.56 33.60
C GLN A 21 18.42 12.25 33.11
N SER A 22 19.49 11.51 32.77
CA SER A 22 20.72 12.14 32.26
C SER A 22 20.60 12.64 30.81
N THR A 23 19.71 12.03 30.03
CA THR A 23 19.49 12.39 28.61
C THR A 23 18.52 13.59 28.48
N LEU A 24 17.55 13.74 29.38
CA LEU A 24 16.62 14.88 29.42
C LEU A 24 17.27 16.20 29.89
N ASN A 25 18.26 16.13 30.78
CA ASN A 25 19.01 17.31 31.25
C ASN A 25 20.05 17.84 30.25
N PHE A 26 20.36 17.07 29.19
CA PHE A 26 21.22 17.52 28.08
C PHE A 26 20.44 18.24 26.97
N ILE A 27 19.12 17.98 26.86
CA ILE A 27 18.27 18.50 25.77
C ILE A 27 17.50 19.76 26.18
N LEU A 28 17.20 19.95 27.46
CA LEU A 28 16.44 21.10 27.96
C LEU A 28 17.33 22.06 28.73
N GLY A 29 18.12 22.83 27.98
CA GLY A 29 18.84 23.99 28.51
C GLY A 29 17.87 25.01 29.10
N GLY A 30 17.84 25.08 30.43
CA GLY A 30 17.43 26.25 31.20
C GLY A 30 16.02 26.77 30.97
N ALA A 31 15.02 26.10 31.55
CA ALA A 31 13.72 26.72 31.83
C ALA A 31 13.25 26.34 33.24
N ARG A 32 13.12 27.33 34.12
CA ARG A 32 12.56 27.18 35.46
C ARG A 32 11.06 26.92 35.35
N VAL A 33 10.58 25.80 35.90
CA VAL A 33 9.16 25.55 36.13
C VAL A 33 8.76 26.26 37.44
N VAL A 34 7.83 27.21 37.35
CA VAL A 34 7.14 27.80 38.51
C VAL A 34 5.90 26.94 38.78
N GLN A 35 5.83 26.47 40.03
CA GLN A 35 4.78 25.64 40.59
C GLN A 35 3.46 26.43 40.66
N VAL A 36 2.38 25.91 40.06
CA VAL A 36 1.02 26.47 40.22
C VAL A 36 0.28 25.62 41.26
N ALA A 37 0.02 26.23 42.41
CA ALA A 37 -0.86 25.70 43.44
C ALA A 37 -2.33 25.96 43.07
N SER A 38 -3.17 24.99 43.43
CA SER A 38 -4.62 24.99 43.30
C SER A 38 -5.29 26.01 44.23
N GLY A 39 -6.28 26.72 43.70
CA GLY A 39 -7.11 27.67 44.46
C GLY A 39 -8.39 27.98 43.71
N VAL A 40 -9.51 27.48 44.24
CA VAL A 40 -10.88 27.74 43.80
C VAL A 40 -11.25 29.19 44.09
N GLY A 41 -11.77 29.92 43.10
CA GLY A 41 -12.22 31.30 43.28
C GLY A 41 -13.01 31.81 42.07
N MET A 42 -14.32 31.72 42.20
CA MET A 42 -15.36 32.20 41.29
C MET A 42 -15.40 33.73 41.30
N PHE A 43 -15.12 34.40 40.17
CA PHE A 43 -15.57 35.77 39.90
C PHE A 43 -15.76 35.98 38.39
N GLU A 44 -16.96 36.47 38.08
CA GLU A 44 -17.51 36.85 36.79
C GLU A 44 -17.02 38.26 36.42
N THR A 45 -16.45 38.45 35.23
CA THR A 45 -16.41 39.77 34.57
C THR A 45 -16.28 39.63 33.06
N ASP A 46 -17.24 40.24 32.37
CA ASP A 46 -17.27 40.58 30.95
C ASP A 46 -15.98 41.24 30.44
N VAL A 47 -15.55 40.87 29.23
CA VAL A 47 -14.54 41.64 28.47
C VAL A 47 -15.15 42.06 27.14
N ARG A 48 -15.50 43.34 27.07
CA ARG A 48 -15.91 44.10 25.89
C ARG A 48 -14.66 44.66 25.22
N PHE A 49 -14.41 44.32 23.95
CA PHE A 49 -13.30 44.90 23.17
C PHE A 49 -13.73 46.25 22.56
N GLU A 50 -13.17 47.35 23.04
CA GLU A 50 -13.20 48.68 22.40
C GLU A 50 -11.90 48.90 21.63
N LEU A 51 -12.02 49.16 20.32
CA LEU A 51 -10.93 49.62 19.46
C LEU A 51 -10.75 51.14 19.66
N LYS A 52 -9.62 51.56 20.25
CA LYS A 52 -9.17 52.96 20.19
C LYS A 52 -8.10 53.12 19.12
N THR A 53 -8.45 53.85 18.07
CA THR A 53 -7.51 54.43 17.10
C THR A 53 -6.93 55.72 17.69
N GLU A 54 -5.62 55.77 17.88
CA GLU A 54 -4.90 57.04 18.06
C GLU A 54 -3.97 57.28 16.87
N ILE A 55 -4.24 58.39 16.19
CA ILE A 55 -3.46 58.93 15.09
C ILE A 55 -2.44 59.89 15.70
N TRP A 56 -1.15 59.60 15.52
CA TRP A 56 -0.08 60.55 15.80
C TRP A 56 0.55 60.99 14.49
N THR A 57 0.22 62.22 14.08
CA THR A 57 0.92 62.99 13.04
C THR A 57 2.20 63.59 13.62
N THR A 58 3.36 63.14 13.13
CA THR A 58 4.59 63.92 13.20
C THR A 58 5.31 63.86 11.86
N ALA A 59 5.34 65.00 11.18
CA ALA A 59 6.15 65.24 9.98
C ALA A 59 7.60 65.55 10.39
N ALA A 60 8.57 64.93 9.72
CA ALA A 60 9.97 65.36 9.68
C ALA A 60 10.65 64.79 8.41
N PRO A 61 11.71 65.44 7.90
CA PRO A 61 11.84 65.73 6.47
C PRO A 61 12.65 64.69 5.67
N PHE A 62 12.43 64.75 4.37
CA PHE A 62 13.19 64.10 3.32
C PHE A 62 14.71 64.11 3.59
N THR A 63 15.29 62.92 3.74
CA THR A 63 16.69 62.68 3.45
C THR A 63 16.80 61.57 2.43
N VAL A 64 17.45 61.91 1.32
CA VAL A 64 17.71 61.08 0.16
C VAL A 64 18.62 59.93 0.57
N ILE A 65 18.06 58.73 0.73
CA ILE A 65 18.86 57.50 0.78
C ILE A 65 18.90 56.90 -0.62
N SER A 66 20.13 56.82 -1.10
CA SER A 66 20.56 56.34 -2.41
C SER A 66 19.89 55.03 -2.85
N ALA A 67 19.44 55.04 -4.10
CA ALA A 67 18.92 53.89 -4.82
C ALA A 67 20.05 52.88 -5.13
N ARG A 68 20.46 52.06 -4.15
CA ARG A 68 21.38 50.93 -4.40
C ARG A 68 21.09 49.63 -3.64
N TYR A 69 19.91 49.49 -3.03
CA TYR A 69 19.54 48.23 -2.32
C TYR A 69 18.19 47.61 -2.70
N LYS A 70 17.57 47.99 -3.83
CA LYS A 70 16.26 47.44 -4.27
C LYS A 70 16.31 46.19 -5.15
N LYS A 71 17.48 45.60 -5.44
CA LYS A 71 17.58 44.36 -6.25
C LYS A 71 17.93 43.09 -5.46
N ARG A 72 18.21 43.16 -4.16
CA ARG A 72 18.50 41.97 -3.33
C ARG A 72 17.36 41.57 -2.37
N ALA A 73 16.48 42.51 -2.01
CA ALA A 73 15.33 42.21 -1.15
C ALA A 73 14.20 41.44 -1.90
N LEU A 74 14.00 41.72 -3.19
CA LEU A 74 12.95 41.05 -3.97
C LEU A 74 13.27 39.56 -4.23
N GLY A 75 14.54 39.22 -4.46
CA GLY A 75 14.98 37.84 -4.63
C GLY A 75 14.85 37.01 -3.35
N ALA A 76 15.13 37.62 -2.19
CA ALA A 76 14.94 36.96 -0.89
C ALA A 76 13.45 36.74 -0.57
N VAL A 77 12.58 37.69 -0.91
CA VAL A 77 11.13 37.56 -0.72
C VAL A 77 10.54 36.53 -1.68
N ILE A 78 10.97 36.49 -2.95
CA ILE A 78 10.56 35.44 -3.90
C ILE A 78 11.09 34.07 -3.45
N PHE A 79 12.31 33.99 -2.93
CA PHE A 79 12.87 32.74 -2.38
C PHE A 79 12.10 32.26 -1.14
N ILE A 80 11.78 33.17 -0.21
CA ILE A 80 10.99 32.86 0.99
C ILE A 80 9.53 32.52 0.62
N ILE A 81 8.92 33.19 -0.36
CA ILE A 81 7.61 32.82 -0.91
C ILE A 81 7.68 31.46 -1.62
N SER A 82 8.77 31.15 -2.34
CA SER A 82 8.96 29.81 -2.92
C SER A 82 9.20 28.72 -1.88
N GLN A 83 9.75 29.05 -0.71
CA GLN A 83 9.85 28.10 0.41
C GLN A 83 8.55 27.98 1.22
N LEU A 84 7.73 29.03 1.28
CA LEU A 84 6.44 29.02 1.98
C LEU A 84 5.29 28.47 1.12
N PHE A 85 5.39 28.52 -0.21
CA PHE A 85 4.38 28.06 -1.17
C PHE A 85 4.86 26.97 -2.14
N GLY A 86 6.14 26.58 -2.11
CA GLY A 86 6.74 25.55 -2.99
C GLY A 86 7.01 24.22 -2.30
N GLY A 87 6.11 23.81 -1.39
CA GLY A 87 6.12 22.51 -0.74
C GLY A 87 4.85 21.69 -1.01
N GLY A 88 4.14 22.01 -2.10
CA GLY A 88 3.14 21.09 -2.63
C GLY A 88 3.85 20.14 -3.59
N ASP A 89 4.09 18.90 -3.16
CA ASP A 89 4.30 17.77 -4.07
C ASP A 89 3.01 17.57 -4.88
N GLY A 90 2.70 18.52 -5.75
CA GLY A 90 1.58 18.44 -6.66
C GLY A 90 1.86 17.26 -7.57
N VAL A 91 0.99 16.25 -7.50
CA VAL A 91 0.98 15.16 -8.48
C VAL A 91 1.01 15.79 -9.88
N PRO A 92 2.06 15.54 -10.69
CA PRO A 92 2.15 16.10 -12.02
C PRO A 92 0.90 15.75 -12.82
N SER A 93 0.34 16.74 -13.52
CA SER A 93 -0.81 16.52 -14.39
C SER A 93 -0.50 15.39 -15.38
N GLY A 94 -1.43 14.44 -15.50
CA GLY A 94 -1.26 13.25 -16.35
C GLY A 94 -0.54 12.07 -15.69
N SER A 95 -0.25 12.12 -14.39
CA SER A 95 0.23 10.94 -13.67
C SER A 95 -0.84 9.84 -13.63
N PRO A 96 -0.49 8.58 -13.94
CA PRO A 96 -1.46 7.49 -13.96
C PRO A 96 -1.93 7.20 -12.52
N PRO A 97 -3.24 7.15 -12.24
CA PRO A 97 -3.74 6.88 -10.89
C PRO A 97 -3.46 5.44 -10.44
N VAL A 98 -3.34 4.51 -11.38
CA VAL A 98 -3.10 3.09 -11.16
C VAL A 98 -1.98 2.59 -12.07
N VAL A 99 -1.16 1.69 -11.55
CA VAL A 99 -0.18 0.92 -12.32
C VAL A 99 -0.55 -0.55 -12.28
N ILE A 100 -0.73 -1.16 -13.45
CA ILE A 100 -0.92 -2.61 -13.59
C ILE A 100 0.45 -3.27 -13.68
N VAL A 101 0.75 -4.17 -12.75
CA VAL A 101 2.01 -4.92 -12.72
C VAL A 101 1.71 -6.37 -13.08
N THR A 102 2.35 -6.86 -14.14
CA THR A 102 2.29 -8.27 -14.53
C THR A 102 3.72 -8.77 -14.71
N VAL A 103 4.11 -9.74 -13.89
CA VAL A 103 5.41 -10.42 -14.01
C VAL A 103 5.27 -11.51 -15.06
N PHE A 104 6.17 -11.52 -16.04
CA PHE A 104 6.17 -12.52 -17.12
C PHE A 104 7.24 -13.58 -16.95
N ASP A 105 6.95 -14.77 -17.45
CA ASP A 105 7.88 -15.88 -17.60
C ASP A 105 8.03 -16.28 -19.07
N PRO A 106 8.96 -15.62 -19.81
CA PRO A 106 9.17 -15.91 -21.23
C PRO A 106 9.91 -17.24 -21.48
N GLU A 107 10.39 -17.93 -20.45
CA GLU A 107 11.09 -19.21 -20.60
C GLU A 107 10.09 -20.37 -20.73
N HIS A 108 8.97 -20.31 -20.00
CA HIS A 108 7.97 -21.39 -19.99
C HIS A 108 6.75 -21.13 -20.86
N TYR A 109 6.49 -19.87 -21.25
CA TYR A 109 5.31 -19.50 -22.03
C TYR A 109 5.67 -18.96 -23.41
N ASN A 110 4.84 -19.31 -24.40
CA ASN A 110 5.05 -18.85 -25.78
C ASN A 110 4.80 -17.34 -25.95
N LYS A 111 5.40 -16.79 -27.00
CA LYS A 111 5.41 -15.34 -27.26
C LYS A 111 4.01 -14.81 -27.59
N GLU A 112 3.21 -15.60 -28.30
CA GLU A 112 1.87 -15.24 -28.71
C GLU A 112 0.94 -15.07 -27.50
N TYR A 113 1.03 -15.97 -26.52
CA TYR A 113 0.29 -15.90 -25.27
C TYR A 113 0.69 -14.69 -24.44
N ILE A 114 1.99 -14.47 -24.24
CA ILE A 114 2.51 -13.28 -23.53
C ILE A 114 2.07 -11.99 -24.24
N SER A 115 2.13 -11.96 -25.58
CA SER A 115 1.71 -10.80 -26.38
C SER A 115 0.21 -10.51 -26.18
N ASN A 116 -0.62 -11.54 -26.20
CA ASN A 116 -2.06 -11.42 -25.95
C ASN A 116 -2.38 -10.85 -24.57
N ILE A 117 -1.65 -11.27 -23.52
CA ILE A 117 -1.81 -10.71 -22.16
C ILE A 117 -1.35 -9.26 -22.13
N LYS A 118 -0.21 -8.92 -22.73
CA LYS A 118 0.28 -7.53 -22.81
C LYS A 118 -0.73 -6.63 -23.50
N GLU A 119 -1.27 -7.06 -24.64
CA GLU A 119 -2.31 -6.33 -25.38
C GLU A 119 -3.54 -6.08 -24.49
N ASN A 120 -4.02 -7.10 -23.77
CA ASN A 120 -5.14 -6.98 -22.85
C ASN A 120 -4.89 -5.91 -21.76
N ARG A 121 -3.71 -5.90 -21.14
CA ARG A 121 -3.35 -4.89 -20.13
C ARG A 121 -3.22 -3.50 -20.73
N LEU A 122 -2.58 -3.39 -21.90
CA LEU A 122 -2.33 -2.12 -22.58
C LEU A 122 -3.63 -1.45 -23.01
N GLU A 123 -4.57 -2.20 -23.59
CA GLU A 123 -5.86 -1.65 -24.01
C GLU A 123 -6.70 -1.17 -22.81
N TYR A 124 -6.69 -1.95 -21.73
CA TYR A 124 -7.41 -1.55 -20.51
C TYR A 124 -6.77 -0.31 -19.89
N ALA A 125 -5.44 -0.28 -19.80
CA ALA A 125 -4.72 0.85 -19.26
C ALA A 125 -4.92 2.12 -20.10
N ARG A 126 -4.93 1.99 -21.43
CA ARG A 126 -5.21 3.09 -22.36
C ARG A 126 -6.60 3.68 -22.13
N LYS A 127 -7.61 2.83 -21.88
CA LYS A 127 -9.00 3.29 -21.62
C LYS A 127 -9.09 4.13 -20.33
N HIS A 128 -8.39 3.73 -19.28
CA HIS A 128 -8.53 4.34 -17.95
C HIS A 128 -7.42 5.34 -17.57
N GLY A 129 -6.47 5.59 -18.48
CA GLY A 129 -5.31 6.43 -18.19
C GLY A 129 -4.35 5.80 -17.17
N TYR A 130 -4.34 4.47 -17.06
CA TYR A 130 -3.41 3.74 -16.20
C TYR A 130 -2.07 3.54 -16.91
N ALA A 131 -1.06 3.15 -16.13
CA ALA A 131 0.20 2.65 -16.68
C ALA A 131 0.30 1.13 -16.55
N THR A 132 1.13 0.53 -17.39
CA THR A 132 1.49 -0.89 -17.30
C THR A 132 2.98 -1.06 -17.00
N PHE A 133 3.32 -2.05 -16.18
CA PHE A 133 4.70 -2.43 -15.90
C PHE A 133 4.86 -3.94 -16.04
N PHE A 134 5.77 -4.34 -16.93
CA PHE A 134 5.95 -5.72 -17.39
C PHE A 134 7.38 -6.23 -17.13
N PRO A 135 7.78 -6.41 -15.88
CA PRO A 135 9.05 -7.07 -15.59
C PRO A 135 8.96 -8.58 -15.88
N ASN A 136 10.11 -9.22 -16.03
CA ASN A 136 10.21 -10.67 -16.09
C ASN A 136 10.55 -11.24 -14.71
N ALA A 137 10.19 -12.50 -14.46
CA ALA A 137 10.51 -13.17 -13.20
C ALA A 137 12.02 -13.18 -12.92
N LYS A 138 12.83 -13.41 -13.97
CA LYS A 138 14.29 -13.44 -13.92
C LYS A 138 14.97 -12.07 -13.77
N ASP A 139 14.21 -10.97 -13.77
CA ASP A 139 14.78 -9.63 -13.55
C ASP A 139 15.16 -9.40 -12.07
N TYR A 140 14.74 -10.30 -11.16
CA TYR A 140 14.94 -10.17 -9.72
C TYR A 140 15.75 -11.33 -9.14
N GLU A 141 16.67 -11.02 -8.23
CA GLU A 141 17.43 -12.03 -7.49
C GLU A 141 16.58 -12.57 -6.32
N LEU A 142 16.38 -13.89 -6.31
CA LEU A 142 15.46 -14.57 -5.39
C LEU A 142 16.16 -15.49 -4.39
N ASP A 143 17.49 -15.58 -4.42
CA ASP A 143 18.32 -16.44 -3.56
C ASP A 143 17.86 -17.91 -3.52
N GLY A 144 17.45 -18.45 -4.67
CA GLY A 144 16.96 -19.83 -4.81
C GLY A 144 15.47 -20.01 -4.48
N ALA A 145 14.75 -18.95 -4.09
CA ALA A 145 13.30 -19.01 -3.94
C ALA A 145 12.59 -19.13 -5.31
N PRO A 146 11.40 -19.73 -5.39
CA PRO A 146 10.64 -19.88 -6.63
C PRO A 146 10.34 -18.56 -7.35
N ASP A 147 10.23 -18.59 -8.67
CA ASP A 147 9.98 -17.42 -9.53
C ASP A 147 8.68 -16.65 -9.17
N THR A 148 7.72 -17.29 -8.52
CA THR A 148 6.49 -16.65 -8.03
C THR A 148 6.80 -15.48 -7.07
N TRP A 149 7.91 -15.55 -6.33
CA TRP A 149 8.36 -14.49 -5.44
C TRP A 149 8.69 -13.18 -6.16
N ALA A 150 8.99 -13.21 -7.46
CA ALA A 150 9.33 -12.02 -8.24
C ALA A 150 8.23 -10.94 -8.24
N LYS A 151 6.98 -11.30 -7.90
CA LYS A 151 5.88 -10.32 -7.75
C LYS A 151 6.14 -9.27 -6.69
N VAL A 152 6.73 -9.65 -5.55
CA VAL A 152 6.93 -8.75 -4.42
C VAL A 152 7.94 -7.64 -4.77
N PRO A 153 9.17 -7.93 -5.25
CA PRO A 153 10.11 -6.89 -5.66
C PRO A 153 9.63 -6.16 -6.92
N ALA A 154 8.85 -6.80 -7.81
CA ALA A 154 8.25 -6.11 -8.97
C ALA A 154 7.28 -4.99 -8.56
N ILE A 155 6.42 -5.22 -7.57
CA ILE A 155 5.52 -4.21 -7.04
C ILE A 155 6.32 -3.12 -6.32
N ARG A 156 7.35 -3.52 -5.56
CA ARG A 156 8.24 -2.56 -4.87
C ARG A 156 8.98 -1.65 -5.85
N HIS A 157 9.40 -2.19 -7.00
CA HIS A 157 9.98 -1.45 -8.11
C HIS A 157 8.95 -0.52 -8.75
N ALA A 158 7.72 -0.98 -8.98
CA ALA A 158 6.65 -0.14 -9.52
C ALA A 158 6.34 1.09 -8.62
N LEU A 159 6.30 0.91 -7.29
CA LEU A 159 6.08 2.01 -6.34
C LEU A 159 7.15 3.12 -6.42
N THR A 160 8.38 2.75 -6.81
CA THR A 160 9.49 3.68 -7.04
C THR A 160 9.42 4.32 -8.42
N LYS A 161 9.15 3.52 -9.46
CA LYS A 161 9.10 3.98 -10.86
C LYS A 161 7.92 4.91 -11.14
N PHE A 162 6.81 4.72 -10.43
CA PHE A 162 5.59 5.52 -10.55
C PHE A 162 5.32 6.24 -9.23
N PRO A 163 6.07 7.32 -8.93
CA PRO A 163 6.02 7.96 -7.63
C PRO A 163 4.68 8.63 -7.32
N TYR A 164 3.84 8.89 -8.31
CA TYR A 164 2.60 9.63 -8.16
C TYR A 164 1.32 8.79 -8.30
N SER A 165 1.44 7.49 -8.61
CA SER A 165 0.28 6.60 -8.69
C SER A 165 -0.27 6.28 -7.30
N THR A 166 -1.59 6.22 -7.17
CA THR A 166 -2.26 5.93 -5.90
C THR A 166 -2.31 4.44 -5.61
N TYR A 167 -2.52 3.62 -6.64
CA TYR A 167 -2.62 2.17 -6.51
C TYR A 167 -1.66 1.45 -7.43
N VAL A 168 -1.18 0.31 -6.96
CA VAL A 168 -0.54 -0.71 -7.79
C VAL A 168 -1.46 -1.92 -7.78
N TRP A 169 -1.91 -2.33 -8.96
CA TRP A 169 -2.69 -3.54 -9.16
C TRP A 169 -1.77 -4.61 -9.72
N TYR A 170 -1.47 -5.62 -8.91
CA TYR A 170 -0.78 -6.80 -9.39
C TYR A 170 -1.78 -7.76 -9.99
N LEU A 171 -1.47 -8.24 -11.20
CA LEU A 171 -2.28 -9.22 -11.89
C LEU A 171 -1.37 -10.22 -12.61
N ASP A 172 -1.49 -11.49 -12.24
CA ASP A 172 -0.74 -12.61 -12.81
C ASP A 172 -0.84 -12.64 -14.34
N GLN A 173 0.17 -13.21 -15.01
CA GLN A 173 0.11 -13.45 -16.45
C GLN A 173 -1.01 -14.45 -16.80
N ASP A 174 -1.37 -15.34 -15.87
CA ASP A 174 -2.40 -16.38 -16.01
C ASP A 174 -3.83 -15.83 -15.87
N SER A 175 -4.08 -14.59 -16.30
CA SER A 175 -5.36 -13.89 -16.12
C SER A 175 -5.66 -12.91 -17.24
N LEU A 176 -6.94 -12.70 -17.56
CA LEU A 176 -7.39 -11.72 -18.55
C LEU A 176 -8.39 -10.75 -17.92
N ILE A 177 -8.28 -9.47 -18.27
CA ILE A 177 -9.30 -8.47 -17.96
C ILE A 177 -10.43 -8.64 -18.97
N MET A 178 -11.63 -8.91 -18.47
CA MET A 178 -12.78 -9.26 -19.30
C MET A 178 -13.79 -8.13 -19.40
N ASN A 179 -13.96 -7.36 -18.32
CA ASN A 179 -14.87 -6.22 -18.29
C ASN A 179 -14.09 -4.89 -18.24
N PRO A 180 -14.10 -4.09 -19.33
CA PRO A 180 -13.37 -2.83 -19.38
C PRO A 180 -14.05 -1.66 -18.65
N GLU A 181 -15.23 -1.84 -18.05
CA GLU A 181 -15.95 -0.74 -17.37
C GLU A 181 -15.66 -0.63 -15.87
N ILE A 182 -15.25 -1.72 -15.24
CA ILE A 182 -14.96 -1.75 -13.81
C ILE A 182 -13.62 -1.05 -13.59
N THR A 183 -13.53 -0.10 -12.65
CA THR A 183 -12.27 0.58 -12.33
C THR A 183 -11.77 0.25 -10.92
N ILE A 184 -10.46 0.38 -10.71
CA ILE A 184 -9.85 0.08 -9.42
C ILE A 184 -10.25 1.12 -8.37
N GLU A 185 -10.30 2.40 -8.74
CA GLU A 185 -10.51 3.50 -7.80
C GLU A 185 -11.96 3.63 -7.36
N THR A 186 -12.93 3.39 -8.25
CA THR A 186 -14.35 3.58 -7.95
C THR A 186 -15.06 2.30 -7.56
N ASP A 187 -14.81 1.20 -8.27
CA ASP A 187 -15.59 -0.04 -8.13
C ASP A 187 -15.01 -1.03 -7.12
N ILE A 188 -13.73 -0.84 -6.74
CA ILE A 188 -13.04 -1.70 -5.78
C ILE A 188 -12.53 -0.90 -4.57
N MET A 189 -11.57 0.01 -4.78
CA MET A 189 -10.82 0.67 -3.69
C MET A 189 -11.48 1.95 -3.14
N ASN A 190 -12.63 2.36 -3.67
CA ASN A 190 -13.40 3.45 -3.08
C ASN A 190 -13.81 3.04 -1.65
N PRO A 191 -13.57 3.86 -0.61
CA PRO A 191 -13.82 3.48 0.77
C PRO A 191 -15.23 2.94 1.04
N LYS A 192 -16.27 3.57 0.50
CA LYS A 192 -17.67 3.15 0.72
C LYS A 192 -17.98 1.86 -0.03
N LYS A 193 -17.49 1.74 -1.27
CA LYS A 193 -17.67 0.54 -2.08
C LYS A 193 -16.95 -0.65 -1.45
N LEU A 194 -15.68 -0.46 -1.06
CA LEU A 194 -14.88 -1.47 -0.38
C LEU A 194 -15.54 -1.92 0.93
N GLU A 195 -16.08 -1.00 1.73
CA GLU A 195 -16.81 -1.37 2.95
C GLU A 195 -18.02 -2.28 2.70
N SER A 196 -18.70 -2.10 1.57
CA SER A 196 -19.81 -2.97 1.16
C SER A 196 -19.37 -4.32 0.60
N LEU A 197 -18.14 -4.43 0.09
CA LEU A 197 -17.58 -5.66 -0.46
C LEU A 197 -16.83 -6.49 0.59
N MET A 198 -16.21 -5.83 1.57
CA MET A 198 -15.32 -6.48 2.53
C MET A 198 -15.98 -7.61 3.32
N ILE A 199 -15.37 -8.79 3.23
CA ILE A 199 -15.71 -9.97 4.02
C ILE A 199 -15.05 -9.81 5.40
N ARG A 200 -15.88 -9.86 6.44
CA ARG A 200 -15.49 -9.58 7.84
C ARG A 200 -15.77 -10.80 8.72
N ASP A 201 -14.99 -10.94 9.79
CA ASP A 201 -15.07 -12.08 10.73
C ASP A 201 -14.90 -13.45 10.04
N GLN A 202 -14.13 -13.49 8.95
CA GLN A 202 -13.83 -14.70 8.17
C GLN A 202 -12.42 -15.18 8.49
N PRO A 203 -12.20 -16.49 8.74
CA PRO A 203 -10.86 -17.08 8.86
C PRO A 203 -9.98 -16.70 7.68
N VAL A 204 -8.74 -16.29 7.93
CA VAL A 204 -7.83 -15.88 6.85
C VAL A 204 -7.37 -17.07 5.99
N VAL A 205 -7.29 -18.25 6.60
CA VAL A 205 -7.08 -19.53 5.91
C VAL A 205 -8.17 -20.51 6.37
N PRO A 206 -9.25 -20.70 5.58
CA PRO A 206 -10.36 -21.57 5.96
C PRO A 206 -10.01 -23.06 5.77
N PRO A 207 -10.59 -23.99 6.56
CA PRO A 207 -11.38 -23.75 7.77
C PRO A 207 -10.51 -23.62 9.04
N ASP A 208 -9.20 -23.89 8.93
CA ASP A 208 -8.36 -24.21 10.08
C ASP A 208 -7.79 -22.99 10.83
N SER A 209 -7.89 -21.78 10.25
CA SER A 209 -7.34 -20.57 10.89
C SER A 209 -8.24 -20.04 12.00
N VAL A 210 -7.67 -19.91 13.20
CA VAL A 210 -8.28 -19.21 14.33
C VAL A 210 -8.30 -17.69 14.09
N ILE A 211 -7.37 -17.19 13.28
CA ILE A 211 -7.24 -15.75 13.02
C ILE A 211 -8.20 -15.34 11.91
N LYS A 212 -9.01 -14.33 12.20
CA LYS A 212 -10.05 -13.83 11.32
C LYS A 212 -9.83 -12.37 10.93
N THR A 213 -10.45 -11.96 9.82
CA THR A 213 -10.52 -10.54 9.45
C THR A 213 -11.30 -9.72 10.49
N PHE A 214 -10.89 -8.46 10.70
CA PHE A 214 -11.49 -7.63 11.74
C PHE A 214 -12.94 -7.23 11.45
N PRO A 215 -13.87 -7.36 12.41
CA PRO A 215 -15.31 -7.12 12.21
C PRO A 215 -15.68 -5.64 12.01
N HIS A 216 -14.83 -4.72 12.44
CA HIS A 216 -15.14 -3.27 12.41
C HIS A 216 -14.20 -2.48 11.48
N LEU A 217 -13.61 -3.16 10.51
CA LEU A 217 -12.68 -2.55 9.57
C LEU A 217 -13.38 -1.55 8.62
N LYS A 218 -12.77 -0.37 8.49
CA LYS A 218 -13.22 0.73 7.63
C LYS A 218 -12.45 0.74 6.32
N GLY A 219 -13.14 0.97 5.21
CA GLY A 219 -12.57 0.92 3.86
C GLY A 219 -11.51 1.99 3.64
N ALA A 220 -11.65 3.14 4.32
CA ALA A 220 -10.65 4.21 4.28
C ALA A 220 -9.30 3.81 4.90
N ASN A 221 -9.28 2.77 5.75
CA ASN A 221 -8.06 2.30 6.41
C ASN A 221 -7.37 1.15 5.63
N ILE A 222 -7.94 0.72 4.50
CA ILE A 222 -7.41 -0.39 3.71
C ILE A 222 -6.34 0.10 2.75
N ASP A 223 -5.21 -0.60 2.80
CA ASP A 223 -4.07 -0.39 1.94
C ASP A 223 -3.72 -1.64 1.11
N PHE A 224 -4.36 -2.79 1.38
CA PHE A 224 -4.17 -4.03 0.64
C PHE A 224 -5.50 -4.77 0.46
N ALA A 225 -5.91 -5.03 -0.77
CA ALA A 225 -7.14 -5.76 -1.08
C ALA A 225 -6.81 -6.98 -1.95
N LEU A 226 -7.34 -8.14 -1.56
CA LEU A 226 -7.23 -9.38 -2.31
C LEU A 226 -8.47 -10.25 -2.13
N THR A 227 -8.48 -11.40 -2.79
CA THR A 227 -9.54 -12.41 -2.69
C THR A 227 -9.10 -13.61 -1.87
N GLN A 228 -10.07 -14.42 -1.45
CA GLN A 228 -9.85 -15.71 -0.78
C GLN A 228 -10.62 -16.78 -1.56
N ASP A 229 -10.06 -17.99 -1.64
CA ASP A 229 -10.72 -19.18 -2.17
C ASP A 229 -10.77 -20.31 -1.11
N LYS A 230 -11.06 -21.54 -1.54
CA LYS A 230 -11.15 -22.71 -0.64
C LYS A 230 -9.81 -23.13 -0.04
N GLU A 231 -8.70 -22.72 -0.63
CA GLU A 231 -7.36 -23.10 -0.21
C GLU A 231 -6.67 -22.02 0.63
N GLY A 232 -7.24 -20.80 0.67
CA GLY A 232 -6.69 -19.69 1.44
C GLY A 232 -6.65 -18.40 0.63
N LEU A 233 -5.57 -17.63 0.80
CA LEU A 233 -5.44 -16.32 0.14
C LEU A 233 -5.13 -16.48 -1.35
N ALA A 234 -6.00 -15.93 -2.19
CA ALA A 234 -5.90 -16.01 -3.64
C ALA A 234 -5.23 -14.74 -4.20
N GLN A 235 -3.90 -14.81 -4.32
CA GLN A 235 -3.01 -13.69 -4.64
C GLN A 235 -2.71 -13.47 -6.13
N GLY A 236 -3.54 -14.00 -7.04
CA GLY A 236 -3.33 -13.79 -8.48
C GLY A 236 -3.78 -12.43 -9.00
N SER A 237 -4.61 -11.75 -8.22
CA SER A 237 -5.07 -10.40 -8.47
C SER A 237 -5.23 -9.70 -7.14
N PHE A 238 -4.44 -8.65 -6.91
CA PHE A 238 -4.52 -7.87 -5.68
C PHE A 238 -4.07 -6.45 -5.88
N ILE A 239 -4.55 -5.56 -5.01
CA ILE A 239 -4.33 -4.11 -5.12
C ILE A 239 -3.64 -3.64 -3.85
N VAL A 240 -2.58 -2.84 -4.02
CA VAL A 240 -1.86 -2.18 -2.94
C VAL A 240 -1.99 -0.66 -3.11
N ARG A 241 -2.43 0.04 -2.07
CA ARG A 241 -2.39 1.50 -2.00
C ARG A 241 -0.96 1.93 -1.73
N LYS A 242 -0.43 2.85 -2.55
CA LYS A 242 0.87 3.46 -2.31
C LYS A 242 0.87 4.20 -0.97
N GLY A 243 1.92 3.96 -0.19
CA GLY A 243 2.19 4.66 1.06
C GLY A 243 3.35 4.00 1.79
N ASP A 244 3.78 4.58 2.91
CA ASP A 244 4.88 3.98 3.69
C ASP A 244 4.53 2.60 4.24
N TRP A 245 3.26 2.37 4.56
CA TRP A 245 2.77 1.04 4.92
C TRP A 245 3.01 0.01 3.81
N SER A 246 2.74 0.35 2.54
CA SER A 246 2.96 -0.60 1.43
C SER A 246 4.43 -0.96 1.24
N LYS A 247 5.36 -0.02 1.46
CA LYS A 247 6.80 -0.30 1.42
C LYS A 247 7.18 -1.24 2.54
N PHE A 248 6.77 -0.93 3.77
CA PHE A 248 6.97 -1.79 4.94
C PHE A 248 6.41 -3.21 4.71
N PHE A 249 5.19 -3.32 4.20
CA PHE A 249 4.54 -4.59 3.91
C PHE A 249 5.32 -5.41 2.89
N LEU A 250 5.71 -4.82 1.76
CA LEU A 250 6.45 -5.52 0.70
C LEU A 250 7.86 -5.90 1.14
N ASP A 251 8.54 -5.04 1.90
CA ASP A 251 9.86 -5.31 2.46
C ASP A 251 9.77 -6.46 3.49
N THR A 252 8.70 -6.50 4.31
CA THR A 252 8.43 -7.62 5.24
C THR A 252 8.12 -8.92 4.50
N TRP A 253 7.27 -8.86 3.46
CA TRP A 253 6.90 -10.06 2.72
C TRP A 253 8.10 -10.66 1.99
N PHE A 254 8.96 -9.82 1.41
CA PHE A 254 10.17 -10.24 0.70
C PHE A 254 11.36 -10.57 1.63
N ASP A 255 11.18 -10.53 2.94
CA ASP A 255 12.26 -10.76 3.90
C ASP A 255 12.92 -12.14 3.66
N PRO A 256 14.27 -12.23 3.67
CA PRO A 256 14.99 -13.48 3.49
C PRO A 256 14.54 -14.62 4.41
N LEU A 257 14.05 -14.31 5.62
CA LEU A 257 13.53 -15.32 6.55
C LEU A 257 12.31 -16.04 5.98
N TYR A 258 11.38 -15.32 5.33
CA TYR A 258 10.21 -15.95 4.72
C TYR A 258 10.57 -16.67 3.42
N ARG A 259 11.49 -16.11 2.63
CA ARG A 259 11.94 -16.74 1.38
C ARG A 259 12.70 -18.05 1.62
N SER A 260 13.50 -18.13 2.69
CA SER A 260 14.32 -19.29 3.03
C SER A 260 13.59 -20.39 3.81
N TYR A 261 12.43 -20.10 4.42
CA TYR A 261 11.66 -21.06 5.25
C TYR A 261 11.04 -22.24 4.46
N ASN A 262 11.15 -22.27 3.13
CA ASN A 262 10.64 -23.33 2.24
C ASN A 262 9.16 -23.68 2.47
N PHE A 263 8.30 -22.68 2.41
CA PHE A 263 6.85 -22.86 2.44
C PHE A 263 6.36 -23.72 1.27
N GLN A 264 5.41 -24.63 1.54
CA GLN A 264 4.86 -25.54 0.51
C GLN A 264 4.30 -24.82 -0.73
N LYS A 265 3.63 -23.67 -0.55
CA LYS A 265 3.16 -22.81 -1.64
C LYS A 265 3.91 -21.47 -1.71
N ALA A 266 5.21 -21.50 -1.40
CA ALA A 266 6.13 -20.38 -1.55
C ALA A 266 5.58 -19.06 -0.94
N ASP A 267 5.50 -18.01 -1.74
CA ASP A 267 5.06 -16.67 -1.38
C ASP A 267 3.63 -16.60 -0.86
N THR A 268 2.74 -17.50 -1.32
CA THR A 268 1.33 -17.55 -0.89
C THR A 268 1.22 -17.93 0.59
N HIS A 269 1.84 -19.05 0.99
CA HIS A 269 1.82 -19.50 2.38
C HIS A 269 2.65 -18.56 3.29
N ALA A 270 3.70 -17.92 2.75
CA ALA A 270 4.41 -16.87 3.47
C ALA A 270 3.48 -15.69 3.80
N LEU A 271 2.68 -15.24 2.83
CA LEU A 271 1.70 -14.17 3.07
C LEU A 271 0.67 -14.59 4.12
N GLU A 272 0.11 -15.79 4.00
CA GLU A 272 -0.85 -16.35 4.97
C GLU A 272 -0.27 -16.44 6.39
N HIS A 273 1.00 -16.80 6.51
CA HIS A 273 1.71 -16.77 7.79
C HIS A 273 1.82 -15.32 8.30
N ILE A 274 2.30 -14.39 7.48
CA ILE A 274 2.50 -12.99 7.87
C ILE A 274 1.20 -12.38 8.40
N VAL A 275 0.09 -12.52 7.68
CA VAL A 275 -1.20 -11.92 8.07
C VAL A 275 -1.80 -12.55 9.32
N GLN A 276 -1.53 -13.83 9.60
CA GLN A 276 -1.98 -14.48 10.82
C GLN A 276 -1.20 -14.02 12.05
N TRP A 277 0.11 -13.76 11.89
CA TRP A 277 1.01 -13.42 13.01
C TRP A 277 1.28 -11.93 13.18
N HIS A 278 0.92 -11.08 12.20
CA HIS A 278 1.15 -9.63 12.25
C HIS A 278 -0.18 -8.86 12.14
N PRO A 279 -0.86 -8.59 13.27
CA PRO A 279 -2.12 -7.85 13.29
C PRO A 279 -2.04 -6.46 12.63
N THR A 280 -0.86 -5.83 12.63
CA THR A 280 -0.62 -4.55 11.96
C THR A 280 -0.77 -4.65 10.44
N ILE A 281 -0.41 -5.78 9.83
CA ILE A 281 -0.62 -6.04 8.40
C ILE A 281 -2.07 -6.46 8.15
N LEU A 282 -2.62 -7.35 8.99
CA LEU A 282 -4.02 -7.79 8.89
C LEU A 282 -5.01 -6.61 8.98
N SER A 283 -4.70 -5.61 9.81
CA SER A 283 -5.55 -4.41 9.99
C SER A 283 -5.65 -3.52 8.75
N LYS A 284 -4.84 -3.79 7.72
CA LYS A 284 -4.79 -3.06 6.46
C LYS A 284 -5.25 -3.89 5.27
N LEU A 285 -5.61 -5.15 5.51
CA LEU A 285 -6.02 -6.13 4.53
C LEU A 285 -7.54 -6.21 4.44
N ALA A 286 -8.07 -6.15 3.21
CA ALA A 286 -9.45 -6.42 2.87
C ALA A 286 -9.57 -7.70 2.05
N LEU A 287 -10.42 -8.62 2.50
CA LEU A 287 -10.91 -9.72 1.66
C LEU A 287 -12.15 -9.25 0.93
N VAL A 288 -12.19 -9.39 -0.39
CA VAL A 288 -13.38 -9.15 -1.22
C VAL A 288 -13.84 -10.46 -1.86
N PRO A 289 -15.12 -10.57 -2.28
CA PRO A 289 -15.63 -11.75 -2.95
C PRO A 289 -14.76 -12.08 -4.17
N GLN A 290 -14.43 -13.35 -4.36
CA GLN A 290 -13.50 -13.79 -5.40
C GLN A 290 -13.83 -13.25 -6.80
N ARG A 291 -15.12 -13.27 -7.17
CA ARG A 291 -15.60 -12.77 -8.47
C ARG A 291 -15.47 -11.26 -8.70
N THR A 292 -15.09 -10.50 -7.67
CA THR A 292 -14.85 -9.05 -7.79
C THR A 292 -13.66 -8.77 -8.71
N MET A 293 -12.61 -9.58 -8.65
CA MET A 293 -11.37 -9.32 -9.40
C MET A 293 -10.49 -10.56 -9.63
N ASN A 294 -11.00 -11.77 -9.37
CA ASN A 294 -10.21 -13.01 -9.45
C ASN A 294 -11.08 -14.25 -9.74
N SER A 295 -12.03 -14.16 -10.67
CA SER A 295 -12.92 -15.29 -10.99
C SER A 295 -12.17 -16.43 -11.67
N TYR A 296 -12.42 -17.68 -11.30
CA TYR A 296 -11.73 -18.83 -11.88
C TYR A 296 -12.41 -19.34 -13.15
N ASN A 297 -11.64 -19.72 -14.16
CA ASN A 297 -12.16 -20.25 -15.42
C ASN A 297 -12.93 -21.56 -15.27
N LYS A 298 -12.59 -22.34 -14.24
CA LYS A 298 -13.21 -23.62 -13.86
C LYS A 298 -13.54 -23.59 -12.38
N GLY A 299 -14.63 -24.27 -12.01
CA GLY A 299 -15.08 -24.38 -10.63
C GLY A 299 -16.60 -24.26 -10.53
N ASP A 300 -17.11 -24.35 -9.29
CA ASP A 300 -18.51 -24.09 -9.03
C ASP A 300 -18.78 -22.58 -9.05
N THR A 301 -19.92 -22.20 -9.62
CA THR A 301 -20.39 -20.81 -9.69
C THR A 301 -20.68 -20.20 -8.33
N GLU A 302 -21.00 -21.02 -7.32
CA GLU A 302 -21.11 -20.56 -5.93
C GLU A 302 -19.73 -20.28 -5.31
N THR A 303 -18.67 -20.88 -5.86
CA THR A 303 -17.33 -20.91 -5.27
C THR A 303 -16.32 -20.01 -5.98
N GLY A 304 -16.78 -19.12 -6.86
CA GLY A 304 -15.92 -18.14 -7.52
C GLY A 304 -15.66 -18.35 -9.01
N ALA A 305 -16.39 -19.25 -9.68
CA ALA A 305 -16.24 -19.44 -11.13
C ALA A 305 -16.69 -18.20 -11.93
N TYR A 306 -16.01 -17.97 -13.04
CA TYR A 306 -16.24 -16.86 -13.97
C TYR A 306 -17.64 -16.89 -14.56
N LYS A 307 -18.26 -15.71 -14.63
CA LYS A 307 -19.48 -15.44 -15.40
C LYS A 307 -19.26 -14.23 -16.30
N ASP A 308 -20.00 -14.18 -17.40
CA ASP A 308 -19.96 -13.03 -18.30
C ASP A 308 -20.28 -11.74 -17.55
N GLY A 309 -19.42 -10.74 -17.74
CA GLY A 309 -19.47 -9.46 -17.04
C GLY A 309 -18.57 -9.38 -15.80
N ASP A 310 -17.99 -10.50 -15.33
CA ASP A 310 -16.97 -10.47 -14.28
C ASP A 310 -15.74 -9.67 -14.73
N PHE A 311 -15.05 -9.06 -13.76
CA PHE A 311 -13.93 -8.15 -14.06
C PHE A 311 -12.74 -8.87 -14.69
N VAL A 312 -12.32 -9.95 -14.04
CA VAL A 312 -11.10 -10.70 -14.37
C VAL A 312 -11.43 -12.18 -14.37
N ILE A 313 -10.93 -12.89 -15.37
CA ILE A 313 -10.83 -14.34 -15.36
C ILE A 313 -9.39 -14.76 -15.08
N ARG A 314 -9.22 -15.77 -14.23
CA ARG A 314 -7.95 -16.40 -13.88
C ARG A 314 -7.97 -17.88 -14.22
N PHE A 315 -6.81 -18.38 -14.63
CA PHE A 315 -6.54 -19.78 -14.93
C PHE A 315 -5.61 -20.33 -13.84
N PRO A 316 -6.08 -20.64 -12.62
CA PRO A 316 -5.19 -21.09 -11.54
C PRO A 316 -4.56 -22.43 -11.89
N GLY A 317 -3.28 -22.68 -11.54
CA GLY A 317 -2.60 -23.96 -11.75
C GLY A 317 -1.97 -24.15 -13.14
N CYS A 318 -1.45 -23.08 -13.74
CA CYS A 318 -0.75 -23.13 -15.02
C CYS A 318 0.66 -23.69 -14.93
N ASP A 319 1.20 -23.80 -13.73
CA ASP A 319 2.47 -24.44 -13.39
C ASP A 319 2.38 -25.98 -13.38
N GLN A 320 1.18 -26.55 -13.46
CA GLN A 320 0.96 -28.00 -13.42
C GLN A 320 1.29 -28.67 -14.77
N ALA A 321 2.08 -29.75 -14.70
CA ALA A 321 2.47 -30.51 -15.88
C ALA A 321 1.26 -31.11 -16.63
N GLY A 322 1.29 -31.04 -17.96
CA GLY A 322 0.27 -31.64 -18.83
C GLY A 322 -0.98 -30.77 -19.06
N ARG A 323 -1.01 -29.54 -18.54
CA ARG A 323 -2.05 -28.56 -18.81
C ARG A 323 -1.50 -27.42 -19.68
N SER A 324 -2.33 -26.89 -20.58
CA SER A 324 -2.00 -25.67 -21.35
C SER A 324 -2.98 -24.56 -20.97
N CYS A 325 -2.49 -23.59 -20.23
CA CYS A 325 -3.27 -22.39 -19.94
C CYS A 325 -3.46 -21.49 -21.15
N GLU A 326 -2.58 -21.58 -22.13
CA GLU A 326 -2.72 -20.86 -23.40
C GLU A 326 -3.95 -21.36 -24.17
N GLY A 327 -4.11 -22.68 -24.26
CA GLY A 327 -5.30 -23.29 -24.88
C GLY A 327 -6.58 -22.96 -24.11
N GLU A 328 -6.53 -22.96 -22.77
CA GLU A 328 -7.68 -22.59 -21.94
C GLU A 328 -8.07 -21.11 -22.04
N ALA A 329 -7.10 -20.22 -22.30
CA ALA A 329 -7.32 -18.79 -22.43
C ALA A 329 -7.75 -18.36 -23.85
N GLU A 330 -7.59 -19.20 -24.87
CA GLU A 330 -7.88 -18.84 -26.26
C GLU A 330 -9.34 -18.39 -26.49
N PRO A 331 -10.38 -19.08 -25.96
CA PRO A 331 -11.77 -18.65 -26.13
C PRO A 331 -12.02 -17.26 -25.53
N PHE A 332 -11.48 -17.02 -24.34
CA PHE A 332 -11.59 -15.74 -23.63
C PHE A 332 -10.80 -14.63 -24.30
N SER A 333 -9.74 -14.98 -25.04
CA SER A 333 -8.93 -14.04 -25.82
C SER A 333 -9.73 -13.36 -26.94
N LYS A 334 -10.67 -14.09 -27.55
CA LYS A 334 -11.59 -13.53 -28.56
C LYS A 334 -12.69 -12.68 -27.89
N GLN A 335 -13.16 -13.15 -26.73
CA GLN A 335 -14.22 -12.47 -25.97
C GLN A 335 -13.78 -11.10 -25.45
N TRP A 336 -12.61 -10.97 -24.80
CA TRP A 336 -12.18 -9.67 -24.27
C TRP A 336 -11.93 -8.66 -25.40
N ARG A 337 -11.37 -9.08 -26.54
CA ARG A 337 -11.18 -8.18 -27.70
C ARG A 337 -12.50 -7.64 -28.23
N THR A 338 -13.55 -8.45 -28.19
CA THR A 338 -14.90 -8.03 -28.60
C THR A 338 -15.46 -7.03 -27.60
N ALA A 339 -15.40 -7.35 -26.30
CA ALA A 339 -15.87 -6.48 -25.22
C ALA A 339 -15.19 -5.09 -25.20
N PHE A 340 -13.93 -5.01 -25.64
CA PHE A 340 -13.15 -3.77 -25.70
C PHE A 340 -13.35 -2.96 -26.99
N ARG A 341 -13.94 -3.55 -28.04
CA ARG A 341 -14.23 -2.88 -29.32
C ARG A 341 -15.65 -2.33 -29.41
N GLU A 342 -16.59 -2.99 -28.75
CA GLU A 342 -18.01 -2.64 -28.80
C GLU A 342 -18.37 -1.41 -27.94
N ARG A 343 -17.38 -0.80 -27.28
CA ARG A 343 -17.55 0.27 -26.28
C ARG A 343 -16.37 1.24 -26.36
#